data_AF-A0A256XHM0-F1
#
_entry.id   AF-A0A256XHM0-F1
#
_cell.length_a   1.000
_cell.length_b   1.000
_cell.length_c   1.000
_cell.angle_alpha   90.00
_cell.angle_beta   90.00
_cell.angle_gamma   90.00
#
_symmetry.space_group_name_H-M   'P 1'
#
loop_
_entity.id
_entity.type
_entity.pdbx_description
1 polymer ?
#
loop_
_entity_poly.entity_id
_entity_poly.type
_entity_poly.pdbx_seq_one_letter_code
_entity_poly.pdbx_strand_id
1 'polypeptide(L)'
;MKPCWNKLVASLIVLALFFNMVQLVSSDAHSHPKLDPTSLLGSLEKTKTGSVVAELFTKSNVMLAQRAFYIFVVGYIINTIAEDIENNFSKHILLNPDLKNPAALNLLRYFIGLLYPVYILAIVVTGFYIIFIPGSPVGRFRAKSLLGKLIISMVLVSISPELMGWLLLLTEESTREIIGDDENIRAYVRIAANEFSSMIKTIRNLIILGNAPNLLWAGAGTLSSVLGILKGSAHGFLGNAGHFMHAIEIFEIETVWTVPLLMLMVLVIIGVYGLLAIRYFMVLLWAMLLPFTIFLSSFEFTRGFGKTMLEQTLLWSSLQVFYGITIVVIAVGITIVPSSMYESYGIGIYKGDVIGLGSVMESLDIAGEPFFVSIFTWSSMFMLFLGPILMFTFFQKLLPP
;
A
#
# COMPACT_ATOMS: atom_id res chain seq x y z
N MET A 1 -6.53 -4.64 11.32
CA MET A 1 -5.28 -3.88 11.08
C MET A 1 -4.03 -4.74 10.90
N LYS A 2 -3.79 -5.77 11.74
CA LYS A 2 -2.71 -6.77 11.53
C LYS A 2 -2.54 -7.25 10.07
N PRO A 3 -3.61 -7.58 9.32
CA PRO A 3 -3.45 -8.04 7.93
C PRO A 3 -2.88 -6.96 6.98
N CYS A 4 -3.34 -5.71 7.08
CA CYS A 4 -2.85 -4.61 6.23
C CYS A 4 -1.40 -4.25 6.58
N TRP A 5 -1.06 -4.25 7.87
CA TRP A 5 0.31 -3.98 8.33
C TRP A 5 1.30 -5.05 7.86
N ASN A 6 0.94 -6.33 7.97
CA ASN A 6 1.79 -7.42 7.52
C ASN A 6 2.08 -7.34 6.01
N LYS A 7 1.13 -6.86 5.21
CA LYS A 7 1.28 -6.69 3.75
C LYS A 7 2.15 -5.49 3.39
N LEU A 8 2.02 -4.39 4.14
CA LEU A 8 2.91 -3.24 4.00
C LEU A 8 4.35 -3.62 4.37
N VAL A 9 4.54 -4.36 5.46
CA VAL A 9 5.85 -4.90 5.86
C VAL A 9 6.40 -5.85 4.81
N ALA A 10 5.58 -6.77 4.26
CA ALA A 10 6.00 -7.64 3.17
C ALA A 10 6.46 -6.84 1.93
N SER A 11 5.74 -5.78 1.57
CA SER A 11 6.10 -4.89 0.46
C SER A 11 7.43 -4.17 0.71
N LEU A 12 7.66 -3.70 1.95
CA LEU A 12 8.94 -3.09 2.34
C LEU A 12 10.10 -4.10 2.35
N ILE A 13 9.84 -5.35 2.74
CA ILE A 13 10.84 -6.43 2.67
C ILE A 13 11.21 -6.72 1.21
N VAL A 14 10.25 -6.77 0.29
CA VAL A 14 10.55 -6.91 -1.15
C VAL A 14 11.43 -5.77 -1.63
N LEU A 15 11.08 -4.53 -1.26
CA LEU A 15 11.83 -3.34 -1.64
C LEU A 15 13.28 -3.40 -1.08
N ALA A 16 13.44 -3.81 0.17
CA ALA A 16 14.75 -3.95 0.81
C ALA A 16 15.58 -5.09 0.20
N LEU A 17 14.98 -6.24 -0.08
CA LEU A 17 15.63 -7.36 -0.78
C LEU A 17 16.07 -6.94 -2.19
N PHE A 18 15.23 -6.17 -2.87
CA PHE A 18 15.53 -5.60 -4.17
C PHE A 18 16.73 -4.65 -4.13
N PHE A 19 16.76 -3.66 -3.23
CA PHE A 19 17.90 -2.74 -3.09
C PHE A 19 19.21 -3.46 -2.74
N ASN A 20 19.15 -4.48 -1.90
CA ASN A 20 20.33 -5.29 -1.58
C ASN A 20 20.85 -6.07 -2.80
N MET A 21 19.97 -6.55 -3.68
CA MET A 21 20.40 -7.22 -4.91
C MET A 21 20.99 -6.25 -5.94
N VAL A 22 20.44 -5.05 -6.09
CA VAL A 22 20.99 -4.02 -6.98
C VAL A 22 22.42 -3.64 -6.56
N GLN A 23 22.67 -3.47 -5.27
CA GLN A 23 24.02 -3.14 -4.78
C GLN A 23 25.05 -4.26 -4.99
N LEU A 24 24.62 -5.52 -4.93
CA LEU A 24 25.51 -6.66 -5.14
C LEU A 24 25.91 -6.82 -6.62
N VAL A 25 25.02 -6.46 -7.54
CA VAL A 25 25.28 -6.49 -8.99
C VAL A 25 26.21 -5.37 -9.43
N SER A 26 26.12 -4.18 -8.80
CA SER A 26 26.98 -3.02 -9.12
C SER A 26 28.40 -3.09 -8.53
N SER A 27 28.69 -4.09 -7.71
CA SER A 27 30.01 -4.33 -7.12
C SER A 27 30.88 -5.15 -8.10
N ASP A 28 31.55 -4.46 -9.02
CA ASP A 28 32.67 -4.91 -9.89
C ASP A 28 33.69 -5.82 -9.17
N ALA A 29 34.57 -6.60 -9.79
CA ALA A 29 34.78 -7.20 -11.11
C ALA A 29 36.04 -8.10 -10.96
N HIS A 30 36.11 -9.22 -11.68
CA HIS A 30 37.33 -10.00 -11.97
C HIS A 30 38.09 -10.80 -10.90
N SER A 31 37.63 -10.91 -9.64
CA SER A 31 38.22 -11.91 -8.73
C SER A 31 37.23 -13.04 -8.48
N HIS A 32 37.65 -14.28 -8.75
CA HIS A 32 37.02 -15.44 -8.11
C HIS A 32 36.95 -15.10 -6.61
N PRO A 33 35.75 -15.10 -5.99
CA PRO A 33 35.68 -14.91 -4.55
C PRO A 33 36.50 -16.05 -3.95
N LYS A 34 37.69 -15.73 -3.42
CA LYS A 34 38.48 -16.69 -2.67
C LYS A 34 37.63 -17.02 -1.46
N LEU A 35 36.95 -18.16 -1.52
CA LEU A 35 36.20 -18.70 -0.40
C LEU A 35 37.19 -18.79 0.76
N ASP A 36 36.84 -18.17 1.88
CA ASP A 36 37.66 -18.24 3.07
C ASP A 36 37.88 -19.74 3.39
N PRO A 37 39.14 -20.23 3.40
CA PRO A 37 39.43 -21.65 3.63
C PRO A 37 38.98 -22.13 5.02
N THR A 38 38.69 -21.21 5.93
CA THR A 38 38.13 -21.51 7.26
C THR A 38 36.60 -21.61 7.25
N SER A 39 35.94 -21.16 6.19
CA SER A 39 34.50 -21.30 6.02
C SER A 39 34.11 -22.74 5.68
N LEU A 40 32.85 -23.09 5.97
CA LEU A 40 32.28 -24.41 5.70
C LEU A 40 32.36 -24.77 4.20
N LEU A 41 32.27 -23.78 3.31
CA LEU A 41 32.45 -23.95 1.87
C LEU A 41 33.91 -24.26 1.48
N GLY A 42 34.90 -23.60 2.10
CA GLY A 42 36.32 -23.84 1.84
C GLY A 42 36.81 -25.21 2.32
N SER A 43 36.19 -25.78 3.37
CA SER A 43 36.46 -27.15 3.80
C SER A 43 35.81 -28.20 2.90
N LEU A 44 34.63 -27.90 2.34
CA LEU A 44 33.93 -28.75 1.37
C LEU A 44 34.70 -28.85 0.04
N GLU A 45 35.28 -27.75 -0.46
CA GLU A 45 36.02 -27.71 -1.73
C GLU A 45 37.14 -28.76 -1.83
N LYS A 46 37.72 -29.18 -0.69
CA LYS A 46 38.78 -30.22 -0.63
C LYS A 46 38.27 -31.64 -0.86
N THR A 47 36.96 -31.87 -0.85
CA THR A 47 36.35 -33.19 -1.09
C THR A 47 35.88 -33.31 -2.55
N LYS A 48 35.96 -34.50 -3.14
CA LYS A 48 35.53 -34.74 -4.54
C LYS A 48 34.04 -34.40 -4.76
N THR A 49 33.22 -34.51 -3.71
CA THR A 49 31.82 -34.07 -3.71
C THR A 49 31.70 -32.56 -3.53
N GLY A 50 32.51 -31.95 -2.67
CA GLY A 50 32.45 -30.51 -2.45
C GLY A 50 33.10 -29.66 -3.55
N SER A 51 33.98 -30.22 -4.40
CA SER A 51 34.40 -29.54 -5.64
C SER A 51 33.24 -29.40 -6.64
N VAL A 52 32.38 -30.43 -6.76
CA VAL A 52 31.16 -30.37 -7.57
C VAL A 52 30.17 -29.36 -6.98
N VAL A 53 30.03 -29.32 -5.66
CA VAL A 53 29.20 -28.31 -4.98
C VAL A 53 29.78 -26.90 -5.15
N ALA A 54 31.10 -26.71 -5.06
CA ALA A 54 31.75 -25.42 -5.28
C ALA A 54 31.57 -24.92 -6.72
N GLU A 55 31.59 -25.81 -7.72
CA GLU A 55 31.25 -25.48 -9.11
C GLU A 55 29.78 -25.06 -9.28
N LEU A 56 28.88 -25.45 -8.38
CA LEU A 56 27.51 -24.93 -8.35
C LEU A 56 27.44 -23.51 -7.79
N PHE A 57 28.44 -23.01 -7.06
CA PHE A 57 28.50 -21.65 -6.50
C PHE A 57 29.35 -20.67 -7.32
N THR A 58 29.36 -20.81 -8.65
CA THR A 58 29.94 -19.77 -9.52
C THR A 58 29.15 -18.46 -9.40
N LYS A 59 29.80 -17.31 -9.67
CA LYS A 59 29.14 -15.99 -9.70
C LYS A 59 27.87 -16.01 -10.58
N SER A 60 27.92 -16.70 -11.71
CA SER A 60 26.79 -16.88 -12.62
C SER A 60 25.63 -17.65 -11.97
N ASN A 61 25.92 -18.78 -11.31
CA ASN A 61 24.90 -19.56 -10.62
C ASN A 61 24.30 -18.84 -9.41
N VAL A 62 25.10 -18.07 -8.67
CA VAL A 62 24.63 -17.23 -7.57
C VAL A 62 23.71 -16.13 -8.09
N MET A 63 24.07 -15.47 -9.19
CA MET A 63 23.21 -14.48 -9.86
C MET A 63 21.91 -15.11 -10.37
N LEU A 64 21.97 -16.32 -10.92
CA LEU A 64 20.79 -17.07 -11.36
C LEU A 64 19.88 -17.42 -10.18
N ALA A 65 20.45 -17.96 -9.10
CA ALA A 65 19.70 -18.29 -7.88
C ALA A 65 19.05 -17.04 -7.26
N GLN A 66 19.76 -15.91 -7.25
CA GLN A 66 19.23 -14.62 -6.82
C GLN A 66 18.06 -14.15 -7.68
N ARG A 67 18.15 -14.28 -9.00
CA ARG A 67 17.05 -13.95 -9.93
C ARG A 67 15.86 -14.88 -9.77
N ALA A 68 16.10 -16.18 -9.65
CA ALA A 68 15.04 -17.15 -9.39
C ALA A 68 14.32 -16.84 -8.07
N PHE A 69 15.09 -16.52 -7.02
CA PHE A 69 14.56 -16.10 -5.72
C PHE A 69 13.78 -14.79 -5.83
N TYR A 70 14.29 -13.79 -6.56
CA TYR A 70 13.60 -12.54 -6.84
C TYR A 70 12.24 -12.77 -7.51
N ILE A 71 12.23 -13.50 -8.63
CA ILE A 71 11.02 -13.85 -9.40
C ILE A 71 10.01 -14.57 -8.49
N PHE A 72 10.48 -15.52 -7.68
CA PHE A 72 9.64 -16.27 -6.75
C PHE A 72 9.03 -15.36 -5.68
N VAL A 73 9.84 -14.54 -5.01
CA VAL A 73 9.40 -13.64 -3.94
C VAL A 73 8.42 -12.59 -4.47
N VAL A 74 8.77 -11.97 -5.60
CA VAL A 74 7.93 -10.98 -6.28
C VAL A 74 6.62 -11.63 -6.73
N GLY A 75 6.67 -12.77 -7.41
CA GLY A 75 5.48 -13.50 -7.82
C GLY A 75 4.57 -13.84 -6.64
N TYR A 76 5.12 -14.43 -5.58
CA TYR A 76 4.36 -14.83 -4.39
C TYR A 76 3.71 -13.64 -3.67
N ILE A 77 4.48 -12.59 -3.39
CA ILE A 77 3.98 -11.44 -2.62
C ILE A 77 2.96 -10.66 -3.43
N ILE A 78 3.21 -10.46 -4.73
CA ILE A 78 2.28 -9.76 -5.59
C ILE A 78 0.96 -10.53 -5.71
N ASN A 79 0.98 -11.86 -5.82
CA ASN A 79 -0.23 -12.68 -5.90
C ASN A 79 -1.06 -12.55 -4.63
N THR A 80 -0.38 -12.69 -3.49
CA THR A 80 -1.01 -12.55 -2.17
C THR A 80 -1.69 -11.19 -2.01
N ILE A 81 -1.10 -10.13 -2.58
CA ILE A 81 -1.66 -8.79 -2.55
C ILE A 81 -2.83 -8.66 -3.53
N ALA A 82 -2.69 -9.13 -4.77
CA ALA A 82 -3.75 -9.09 -5.77
C ALA A 82 -5.01 -9.83 -5.29
N GLU A 83 -4.85 -11.04 -4.76
CA GLU A 83 -5.93 -11.84 -4.18
C GLU A 83 -6.57 -11.17 -2.97
N ASP A 84 -5.80 -10.44 -2.17
CA ASP A 84 -6.38 -9.71 -1.05
C ASP A 84 -7.22 -8.52 -1.47
N ILE A 85 -6.81 -7.82 -2.52
CA ILE A 85 -7.61 -6.72 -3.04
C ILE A 85 -8.88 -7.28 -3.66
N GLU A 86 -8.77 -8.36 -4.43
CA GLU A 86 -9.93 -9.03 -5.02
C GLU A 86 -10.97 -9.44 -3.97
N ASN A 87 -10.51 -10.01 -2.84
CA ASN A 87 -11.39 -10.60 -1.83
C ASN A 87 -11.75 -9.70 -0.64
N ASN A 88 -10.88 -8.76 -0.26
CA ASN A 88 -11.00 -8.00 0.99
C ASN A 88 -10.99 -6.47 0.79
N PHE A 89 -11.06 -5.95 -0.44
CA PHE A 89 -10.98 -4.50 -0.66
C PHE A 89 -12.09 -3.72 0.04
N SER A 90 -13.34 -4.19 -0.03
CA SER A 90 -14.48 -3.58 0.69
C SER A 90 -14.22 -3.51 2.20
N LYS A 91 -13.78 -4.63 2.77
CA LYS A 91 -13.41 -4.76 4.20
C LYS A 91 -12.35 -3.75 4.63
N HIS A 92 -11.32 -3.53 3.80
CA HIS A 92 -10.25 -2.58 4.12
C HIS A 92 -10.74 -1.13 4.10
N ILE A 93 -11.71 -0.80 3.25
CA ILE A 93 -12.32 0.55 3.19
C ILE A 93 -13.22 0.79 4.39
N LEU A 94 -14.03 -0.20 4.79
CA LEU A 94 -14.95 -0.09 5.93
C LEU A 94 -14.26 -0.11 7.30
N LEU A 95 -12.95 -0.36 7.33
CA LEU A 95 -12.22 -0.53 8.58
C LEU A 95 -12.12 0.79 9.36
N ASN A 96 -12.86 0.86 10.48
CA ASN A 96 -12.76 1.92 11.47
C ASN A 96 -11.98 1.48 12.72
N PRO A 97 -11.35 2.41 13.46
CA PRO A 97 -10.76 2.10 14.75
C PRO A 97 -11.79 1.79 15.82
N ASP A 98 -11.55 0.75 16.61
CA ASP A 98 -12.40 0.43 17.76
C ASP A 98 -12.04 1.31 18.96
N LEU A 99 -12.92 2.26 19.28
CA LEU A 99 -12.78 3.17 20.42
C LEU A 99 -13.04 2.48 21.76
N LYS A 100 -13.62 1.28 21.77
CA LYS A 100 -13.81 0.46 22.97
C LYS A 100 -12.56 -0.33 23.34
N ASN A 101 -11.53 -0.31 22.50
CA ASN A 101 -10.24 -0.88 22.84
C ASN A 101 -9.72 -0.25 24.15
N PRO A 102 -9.25 -1.05 25.14
CA PRO A 102 -8.78 -0.53 26.42
C PRO A 102 -7.73 0.58 26.30
N ALA A 103 -6.84 0.50 25.32
CA ALA A 103 -5.80 1.51 25.11
C ALA A 103 -6.40 2.86 24.69
N ALA A 104 -7.31 2.85 23.70
CA ALA A 104 -7.98 4.07 23.23
C ALA A 104 -8.88 4.67 24.31
N LEU A 105 -9.64 3.82 25.02
CA LEU A 105 -10.55 4.23 26.08
C LEU A 105 -9.81 4.86 27.27
N ASN A 106 -8.68 4.26 27.70
CA ASN A 106 -7.88 4.81 28.79
C ASN A 106 -7.30 6.18 28.43
N LEU A 107 -6.86 6.35 27.19
CA LEU A 107 -6.30 7.60 26.70
C LEU A 107 -7.38 8.69 26.55
N LEU A 108 -8.59 8.34 26.07
CA LEU A 108 -9.74 9.24 26.08
C LEU A 108 -10.12 9.68 27.51
N ARG A 109 -10.21 8.72 28.45
CA ARG A 109 -10.48 9.01 29.86
C ARG A 109 -9.41 9.90 30.49
N TYR A 110 -8.14 9.70 30.12
CA TYR A 110 -7.05 10.55 30.56
C TYR A 110 -7.25 12.00 30.09
N PHE A 111 -7.54 12.24 28.81
CA PHE A 111 -7.79 13.60 28.32
C PHE A 111 -9.03 14.24 28.95
N ILE A 112 -10.13 13.50 29.09
CA ILE A 112 -11.34 13.99 29.77
C ILE A 112 -11.02 14.37 31.23
N GLY A 113 -10.30 13.49 31.95
CA GLY A 113 -9.87 13.73 33.32
C GLY A 113 -8.94 14.94 33.46
N LEU A 114 -8.10 15.19 32.46
CA LEU A 114 -7.23 16.38 32.40
C LEU A 114 -8.04 17.67 32.21
N LEU A 115 -9.10 17.64 31.38
CA LEU A 115 -9.89 18.81 31.05
C LEU A 115 -10.87 19.23 32.15
N TYR A 116 -11.35 18.29 32.97
CA TYR A 116 -12.35 18.58 34.02
C TYR A 116 -11.90 19.63 35.05
N PRO A 117 -10.69 19.53 35.67
CA PRO A 117 -10.21 20.55 36.59
C PRO A 117 -10.11 21.93 35.93
N VAL A 118 -9.70 21.97 34.65
CA VAL A 118 -9.59 23.22 33.87
C VAL A 118 -10.96 23.84 33.65
N TYR A 119 -11.98 23.03 33.34
CA TYR A 119 -13.35 23.50 33.22
C TYR A 119 -13.90 24.05 34.54
N ILE A 120 -13.73 23.31 35.63
CA ILE A 120 -14.20 23.73 36.95
C ILE A 120 -13.58 25.07 37.33
N LEU A 121 -12.26 25.22 37.15
CA LEU A 121 -11.55 26.47 37.42
C LEU A 121 -12.09 27.61 36.53
N ALA A 122 -12.24 27.39 35.23
CA ALA A 122 -12.76 28.40 34.30
C ALA A 122 -14.18 28.83 34.66
N ILE A 123 -15.04 27.89 35.05
CA ILE A 123 -16.42 28.15 35.49
C ILE A 123 -16.42 28.97 36.78
N VAL A 124 -15.61 28.60 37.78
CA VAL A 124 -15.51 29.32 39.06
C VAL A 124 -15.01 30.75 38.85
N VAL A 125 -13.94 30.94 38.05
CA VAL A 125 -13.40 32.27 37.73
C VAL A 125 -14.43 33.12 36.99
N THR A 126 -15.13 32.53 36.01
CA THR A 126 -16.18 33.24 35.27
C THR A 126 -17.37 33.60 36.17
N GLY A 127 -17.77 32.69 37.06
CA GLY A 127 -18.82 32.93 38.05
C GLY A 127 -18.45 34.07 39.00
N PHE A 128 -17.23 34.07 39.51
CA PHE A 128 -16.70 35.15 40.35
C PHE A 128 -16.69 36.49 39.61
N TYR A 129 -16.24 36.51 38.36
CA TYR A 129 -16.25 37.71 37.51
C TYR A 129 -17.67 38.29 37.34
N ILE A 130 -18.68 37.43 37.11
CA ILE A 130 -20.08 37.85 36.96
C ILE A 130 -20.62 38.52 38.23
N ILE A 131 -20.25 38.01 39.40
CA ILE A 131 -20.74 38.48 40.70
C ILE A 131 -20.03 39.76 41.15
N PHE A 132 -18.69 39.78 41.10
CA PHE A 132 -17.89 40.80 41.79
C PHE A 132 -17.32 41.90 40.88
N ILE A 133 -17.23 41.69 39.57
CA ILE A 133 -16.58 42.62 38.62
C ILE A 133 -17.54 43.21 37.56
N PRO A 134 -18.83 43.51 37.81
CA PRO A 134 -19.64 44.12 36.76
C PRO A 134 -19.44 45.64 36.70
N GLY A 135 -18.42 46.10 35.97
CA GLY A 135 -18.23 47.52 35.64
C GLY A 135 -19.11 48.04 34.48
N SER A 136 -19.67 47.14 33.64
CA SER A 136 -20.57 47.52 32.54
C SER A 136 -21.57 46.41 32.16
N PRO A 137 -22.74 46.75 31.59
CA PRO A 137 -23.73 45.77 31.11
C PRO A 137 -23.17 44.81 30.05
N VAL A 138 -22.31 45.30 29.16
CA VAL A 138 -21.69 44.52 28.07
C VAL A 138 -20.77 43.43 28.62
N GLY A 139 -19.93 43.76 29.61
CA GLY A 139 -19.03 42.79 30.25
C GLY A 139 -19.81 41.66 30.94
N ARG A 140 -20.91 41.99 31.62
CA ARG A 140 -21.78 41.00 32.27
C ARG A 140 -22.45 40.06 31.26
N PHE A 141 -22.91 40.59 30.13
CA PHE A 141 -23.51 39.77 29.06
C PHE A 141 -22.49 38.79 28.47
N ARG A 142 -21.27 39.25 28.17
CA ARG A 142 -20.19 38.40 27.64
C ARG A 142 -19.82 37.28 28.62
N ALA A 143 -19.66 37.61 29.90
CA ALA A 143 -19.33 36.63 30.93
C ALA A 143 -20.44 35.57 31.12
N LYS A 144 -21.72 35.97 31.09
CA LYS A 144 -22.85 35.02 31.12
C LYS A 144 -22.85 34.08 29.90
N SER A 145 -22.58 34.60 28.71
CA SER A 145 -22.47 33.78 27.50
C SER A 145 -21.31 32.80 27.59
N LEU A 146 -20.14 33.24 28.07
CA LEU A 146 -18.97 32.40 28.29
C LEU A 146 -19.27 31.28 29.30
N LEU A 147 -19.93 31.59 30.42
CA LEU A 147 -20.35 30.59 31.41
C LEU A 147 -21.24 29.51 30.78
N GLY A 148 -22.22 29.90 29.97
CA GLY A 148 -23.08 28.96 29.25
C GLY A 148 -22.30 28.08 28.28
N LYS A 149 -21.37 28.66 27.51
CA LYS A 149 -20.49 27.91 26.60
C LYS A 149 -19.62 26.90 27.35
N LEU A 150 -19.04 27.30 28.49
CA LEU A 150 -18.21 26.41 29.32
C LEU A 150 -19.03 25.20 29.81
N ILE A 151 -20.22 25.42 30.35
CA ILE A 151 -21.10 24.34 30.83
C ILE A 151 -21.47 23.38 29.68
N ILE A 152 -21.93 23.92 28.55
CA ILE A 152 -22.30 23.09 27.38
C ILE A 152 -21.09 22.29 26.90
N SER A 153 -19.94 22.93 26.77
CA SER A 153 -18.73 22.26 26.29
C SER A 153 -18.20 21.21 27.26
N MET A 154 -18.34 21.41 28.57
CA MET A 154 -18.00 20.40 29.57
C MET A 154 -18.84 19.13 29.36
N VAL A 155 -20.16 19.28 29.14
CA VAL A 155 -21.05 18.16 28.83
C VAL A 155 -20.65 17.50 27.51
N LEU A 156 -20.37 18.28 26.46
CA LEU A 156 -19.93 17.76 25.16
C LEU A 156 -18.61 16.98 25.26
N VAL A 157 -17.66 17.44 26.07
CA VAL A 157 -16.40 16.75 26.34
C VAL A 157 -16.66 15.41 27.02
N SER A 158 -17.59 15.34 27.97
CA SER A 158 -17.97 14.09 28.64
C SER A 158 -18.57 13.05 27.69
N ILE A 159 -19.38 13.47 26.71
CA ILE A 159 -20.03 12.58 25.73
C ILE A 159 -19.23 12.40 24.43
N SER A 160 -18.02 12.96 24.37
CA SER A 160 -17.22 12.97 23.14
C SER A 160 -16.84 11.57 22.62
N PRO A 161 -16.55 10.54 23.45
CA PRO A 161 -16.34 9.18 22.95
C PRO A 161 -17.57 8.64 22.21
N GLU A 162 -18.76 8.87 22.74
CA GLU A 162 -20.02 8.44 22.13
C GLU A 162 -20.29 9.21 20.84
N LEU A 163 -20.07 10.53 20.82
CA LEU A 163 -20.21 11.34 19.60
C LEU A 163 -19.28 10.84 18.48
N MET A 164 -18.04 10.50 18.81
CA MET A 164 -17.12 9.91 17.84
C MET A 164 -17.59 8.53 17.37
N GLY A 165 -18.09 7.69 18.29
CA GLY A 165 -18.68 6.40 17.94
C GLY A 165 -19.84 6.52 16.94
N TRP A 166 -20.74 7.49 17.17
CA TRP A 166 -21.83 7.80 16.24
C TRP A 166 -21.34 8.28 14.88
N LEU A 167 -20.31 9.13 14.83
CA LEU A 167 -19.74 9.62 13.58
C LEU A 167 -19.11 8.48 12.76
N LEU A 168 -18.35 7.59 13.42
CA LEU A 168 -17.75 6.43 12.76
C LEU A 168 -18.80 5.46 12.24
N LEU A 169 -19.85 5.19 13.04
CA LEU A 169 -20.96 4.36 12.62
C LEU A 169 -21.69 4.97 11.41
N LEU A 170 -22.01 6.27 11.45
CA LEU A 170 -22.68 6.95 10.35
C LEU A 170 -21.89 6.86 9.04
N THR A 171 -20.59 7.12 9.10
CA THR A 171 -19.73 7.07 7.92
C THR A 171 -19.53 5.64 7.42
N GLU A 172 -19.52 4.65 8.30
CA GLU A 172 -19.41 3.23 7.96
C GLU A 172 -20.67 2.75 7.25
N GLU A 173 -21.85 3.01 7.83
CA GLU A 173 -23.14 2.66 7.22
C GLU A 173 -23.33 3.36 5.88
N SER A 174 -22.98 4.65 5.79
CA SER A 174 -23.02 5.38 4.52
C SER A 174 -22.12 4.74 3.46
N THR A 175 -20.92 4.28 3.86
CA THR A 175 -20.00 3.61 2.94
C THR A 175 -20.50 2.23 2.58
N ARG A 176 -21.04 1.47 3.53
CA ARG A 176 -21.61 0.13 3.33
C ARG A 176 -22.81 0.18 2.39
N GLU A 177 -23.66 1.18 2.49
CA GLU A 177 -24.71 1.42 1.51
C GLU A 177 -24.14 1.65 0.11
N ILE A 178 -22.98 2.30 -0.01
CA ILE A 178 -22.33 2.56 -1.30
C ILE A 178 -21.52 1.37 -1.82
N ILE A 179 -20.93 0.49 -1.01
CA ILE A 179 -20.03 -0.58 -1.53
C ILE A 179 -20.52 -2.01 -1.23
N GLY A 180 -21.51 -2.16 -0.35
CA GLY A 180 -21.90 -3.44 0.23
C GLY A 180 -21.07 -3.78 1.48
N ASP A 181 -21.39 -4.90 2.10
CA ASP A 181 -20.62 -5.48 3.21
C ASP A 181 -19.74 -6.65 2.72
N ASP A 182 -19.08 -7.33 3.66
CA ASP A 182 -18.19 -8.48 3.37
C ASP A 182 -18.94 -9.66 2.71
N GLU A 183 -20.24 -9.82 2.97
CA GLU A 183 -21.06 -10.94 2.46
C GLU A 183 -21.73 -10.60 1.11
N ASN A 184 -22.14 -9.34 0.95
CA ASN A 184 -22.94 -8.82 -0.15
C ASN A 184 -22.25 -7.63 -0.84
N ILE A 185 -20.97 -7.82 -1.21
CA ILE A 185 -20.22 -6.85 -1.99
C ILE A 185 -20.98 -6.54 -3.29
N ARG A 186 -21.23 -5.25 -3.55
CA ARG A 186 -21.95 -4.82 -4.76
C ARG A 186 -21.14 -5.16 -6.01
N ALA A 187 -21.83 -5.51 -7.10
CA ALA A 187 -21.20 -6.01 -8.33
C ALA A 187 -20.14 -5.06 -8.90
N TYR A 188 -20.38 -3.75 -8.86
CA TYR A 188 -19.43 -2.75 -9.34
C TYR A 188 -18.14 -2.68 -8.52
N VAL A 189 -18.20 -2.98 -7.21
CA VAL A 189 -16.99 -3.04 -6.37
C VAL A 189 -16.15 -4.24 -6.76
N ARG A 190 -16.78 -5.38 -7.05
CA ARG A 190 -16.09 -6.56 -7.58
C ARG A 190 -15.43 -6.26 -8.92
N ILE A 191 -16.11 -5.54 -9.81
CA ILE A 191 -15.52 -5.10 -11.09
C ILE A 191 -14.27 -4.26 -10.85
N ALA A 192 -14.36 -3.22 -10.00
CA ALA A 192 -13.21 -2.37 -9.71
C ALA A 192 -12.04 -3.15 -9.05
N ALA A 193 -12.34 -4.03 -8.10
CA ALA A 193 -11.34 -4.87 -7.42
C ALA A 193 -10.69 -5.88 -8.38
N ASN A 194 -11.46 -6.49 -9.27
CA ASN A 194 -10.97 -7.42 -10.29
C ASN A 194 -10.06 -6.71 -11.29
N GLU A 195 -10.42 -5.51 -11.75
CA GLU A 195 -9.55 -4.73 -12.64
C GLU A 195 -8.23 -4.35 -11.96
N PHE A 196 -8.28 -3.97 -10.68
CA PHE A 196 -7.09 -3.66 -9.90
C PHE A 196 -6.19 -4.91 -9.72
N SER A 197 -6.80 -6.04 -9.34
CA SER A 197 -6.13 -7.34 -9.18
C SER A 197 -5.51 -7.80 -10.51
N SER A 198 -6.26 -7.69 -11.61
CA SER A 198 -5.83 -8.03 -12.96
C SER A 198 -4.62 -7.21 -13.40
N MET A 199 -4.61 -5.89 -13.15
CA MET A 199 -3.48 -5.05 -13.49
C MET A 199 -2.22 -5.43 -12.70
N ILE A 200 -2.37 -5.68 -11.39
CA ILE A 200 -1.26 -6.14 -10.54
C ILE A 200 -0.68 -7.46 -11.07
N LYS A 201 -1.55 -8.43 -11.42
CA LYS A 201 -1.13 -9.71 -12.02
C LYS A 201 -0.45 -9.51 -13.38
N THR A 202 -0.90 -8.53 -14.17
CA THR A 202 -0.33 -8.19 -15.48
C THR A 202 1.06 -7.56 -15.34
N ILE A 203 1.24 -6.60 -14.44
CA ILE A 203 2.57 -6.01 -14.17
C ILE A 203 3.52 -7.09 -13.62
N ARG A 204 3.05 -7.94 -12.71
CA ARG A 204 3.80 -9.12 -12.25
C ARG A 204 4.25 -9.99 -13.42
N ASN A 205 3.33 -10.36 -14.31
CA ASN A 205 3.66 -11.18 -15.47
C ASN A 205 4.73 -10.52 -16.34
N LEU A 206 4.64 -9.21 -16.56
CA LEU A 206 5.64 -8.47 -17.30
C LEU A 206 7.01 -8.46 -16.60
N ILE A 207 7.04 -8.32 -15.27
CA ILE A 207 8.28 -8.43 -14.48
C ILE A 207 8.87 -9.84 -14.59
N ILE A 208 8.05 -10.88 -14.45
CA ILE A 208 8.51 -12.28 -14.56
C ILE A 208 9.02 -12.55 -15.96
N LEU A 209 8.26 -12.19 -17.00
CA LEU A 209 8.64 -12.39 -18.40
C LEU A 209 9.88 -11.60 -18.79
N GLY A 210 10.03 -10.37 -18.29
CA GLY A 210 11.25 -9.58 -18.48
C GLY A 210 12.50 -10.18 -17.84
N ASN A 211 12.35 -11.13 -16.90
CA ASN A 211 13.44 -11.84 -16.24
C ASN A 211 13.53 -13.34 -16.62
N ALA A 212 12.54 -13.89 -17.32
CA ALA A 212 12.41 -15.33 -17.61
C ALA A 212 13.37 -15.87 -18.69
N PRO A 213 13.66 -15.15 -19.81
CA PRO A 213 14.60 -15.63 -20.83
C PRO A 213 15.95 -16.00 -20.22
N ASN A 214 16.49 -15.17 -19.34
CA ASN A 214 17.74 -15.47 -18.66
C ASN A 214 17.63 -16.66 -17.70
N LEU A 215 16.51 -16.86 -17.00
CA LEU A 215 16.33 -18.04 -16.15
C LEU A 215 16.30 -19.33 -16.98
N LEU A 216 15.55 -19.33 -18.09
CA LEU A 216 15.43 -20.49 -18.98
C LEU A 216 16.75 -20.79 -19.69
N TRP A 217 17.43 -19.78 -20.22
CA TRP A 217 18.65 -19.97 -21.01
C TRP A 217 19.91 -20.15 -20.15
N ALA A 218 20.05 -19.41 -19.04
CA ALA A 218 21.12 -19.67 -18.08
C ALA A 218 20.87 -21.00 -17.33
N GLY A 219 19.60 -21.33 -17.06
CA GLY A 219 19.21 -22.64 -16.54
C GLY A 219 19.57 -23.77 -17.52
N ALA A 220 19.24 -23.63 -18.81
CA ALA A 220 19.61 -24.61 -19.83
C ALA A 220 21.13 -24.72 -20.02
N GLY A 221 21.85 -23.60 -19.98
CA GLY A 221 23.32 -23.56 -20.03
C GLY A 221 23.95 -24.31 -18.85
N THR A 222 23.49 -24.02 -17.63
CA THR A 222 23.98 -24.68 -16.40
C THR A 222 23.58 -26.15 -16.32
N LEU A 223 22.37 -26.52 -16.74
CA LEU A 223 21.96 -27.91 -16.82
C LEU A 223 22.80 -28.66 -17.87
N SER A 224 23.08 -28.02 -19.01
CA SER A 224 23.90 -28.61 -20.07
C SER A 224 25.36 -28.78 -19.65
N SER A 225 25.93 -27.86 -18.85
CA SER A 225 27.29 -27.99 -18.35
C SER A 225 27.37 -29.09 -17.29
N VAL A 226 26.42 -29.17 -16.36
CA VAL A 226 26.33 -30.24 -15.36
C VAL A 226 26.14 -31.61 -16.03
N LEU A 227 25.21 -31.73 -16.98
CA LEU A 227 24.99 -32.97 -17.73
C LEU A 227 26.15 -33.33 -18.66
N GLY A 228 26.83 -32.34 -19.25
CA GLY A 228 28.01 -32.51 -20.09
C GLY A 228 29.21 -33.03 -19.30
N ILE A 229 29.42 -32.52 -18.08
CA ILE A 229 30.43 -33.03 -17.14
C ILE A 229 30.12 -34.48 -16.74
N LEU A 230 28.85 -34.80 -16.46
CA LEU A 230 28.42 -36.17 -16.12
C LEU A 230 28.56 -37.16 -17.29
N LYS A 231 28.46 -36.70 -18.54
CA LYS A 231 28.57 -37.55 -19.75
C LYS A 231 29.94 -37.53 -20.45
N GLY A 232 30.89 -36.70 -20.00
CA GLY A 232 32.22 -36.60 -20.61
C GLY A 232 32.22 -36.14 -22.08
N SER A 233 31.15 -35.46 -22.53
CA SER A 233 30.96 -35.07 -23.94
C SER A 233 31.08 -33.56 -24.11
N ALA A 234 31.92 -33.15 -25.08
CA ALA A 234 32.26 -31.77 -25.35
C ALA A 234 31.09 -30.94 -25.91
N HIS A 235 30.80 -29.81 -25.27
CA HIS A 235 30.34 -28.54 -25.85
C HIS A 235 29.33 -28.68 -27.01
N GLY A 236 28.15 -29.23 -26.70
CA GLY A 236 27.02 -29.24 -27.64
C GLY A 236 26.42 -27.84 -27.84
N PHE A 237 25.57 -27.72 -28.87
CA PHE A 237 24.78 -26.53 -29.28
C PHE A 237 24.31 -25.61 -28.14
N LEU A 238 23.91 -26.16 -26.99
CA LEU A 238 23.52 -25.42 -25.78
C LEU A 238 24.64 -24.55 -25.18
N GLY A 239 25.89 -25.01 -25.21
CA GLY A 239 27.05 -24.22 -24.76
C GLY A 239 27.34 -23.04 -25.68
N ASN A 240 27.22 -23.23 -26.99
CA ASN A 240 27.39 -22.14 -27.98
C ASN A 240 26.21 -21.15 -27.95
N ALA A 241 24.98 -21.63 -27.72
CA ALA A 241 23.82 -20.77 -27.49
C ALA A 241 23.97 -19.92 -26.21
N GLY A 242 24.51 -20.52 -25.13
CA GLY A 242 24.86 -19.82 -23.90
C GLY A 242 25.89 -18.71 -24.13
N HIS A 243 26.97 -18.99 -24.87
CA HIS A 243 27.99 -17.99 -25.21
C HIS A 243 27.48 -16.90 -26.16
N PHE A 244 26.66 -17.23 -27.15
CA PHE A 244 26.05 -16.27 -28.07
C PHE A 244 25.17 -15.27 -27.32
N MET A 245 24.36 -15.74 -26.37
CA MET A 245 23.49 -14.85 -25.58
C MET A 245 24.25 -14.07 -24.51
N HIS A 246 25.36 -14.61 -23.98
CA HIS A 246 26.26 -13.87 -23.09
C HIS A 246 27.00 -12.73 -23.81
N ALA A 247 27.19 -12.85 -25.13
CA ALA A 247 27.82 -11.84 -25.98
C ALA A 247 26.85 -10.72 -26.40
N ILE A 248 25.54 -10.93 -26.27
CA ILE A 248 24.56 -9.87 -26.46
C ILE A 248 24.30 -9.28 -25.07
N GLU A 249 24.47 -7.97 -24.91
CA GLU A 249 24.25 -7.16 -23.69
C GLU A 249 22.77 -7.15 -23.20
N ILE A 250 22.01 -8.22 -23.43
CA ILE A 250 20.63 -8.42 -22.99
C ILE A 250 20.53 -8.37 -21.46
N PHE A 251 21.63 -8.69 -20.76
CA PHE A 251 21.69 -8.72 -19.30
C PHE A 251 21.47 -7.37 -18.60
N GLU A 252 21.96 -6.27 -19.17
CA GLU A 252 21.82 -4.93 -18.58
C GLU A 252 20.49 -4.27 -18.96
N ILE A 253 20.05 -4.51 -20.19
CA ILE A 253 18.79 -4.01 -20.74
C ILE A 253 17.62 -4.45 -19.83
N GLU A 254 17.55 -5.72 -19.41
CA GLU A 254 16.43 -6.29 -18.63
C GLU A 254 16.19 -5.68 -17.24
N THR A 255 17.27 -5.43 -16.49
CA THR A 255 17.15 -4.82 -15.14
C THR A 255 16.66 -3.38 -15.29
N VAL A 256 17.10 -2.67 -16.33
CA VAL A 256 16.68 -1.29 -16.58
C VAL A 256 15.18 -1.19 -16.93
N TRP A 257 14.59 -2.18 -17.63
CA TRP A 257 13.17 -2.13 -17.99
C TRP A 257 12.22 -2.63 -16.90
N THR A 258 12.59 -3.67 -16.15
CA THR A 258 11.68 -4.29 -15.16
C THR A 258 11.63 -3.53 -13.84
N VAL A 259 12.70 -2.79 -13.51
CA VAL A 259 12.81 -2.06 -12.25
C VAL A 259 11.85 -0.88 -12.12
N PRO A 260 11.69 0.00 -13.14
CA PRO A 260 10.68 1.05 -13.11
C PRO A 260 9.26 0.50 -12.90
N LEU A 261 8.94 -0.63 -13.53
CA LEU A 261 7.63 -1.28 -13.40
C LEU A 261 7.42 -1.85 -11.99
N LEU A 262 8.45 -2.50 -11.42
CA LEU A 262 8.39 -2.94 -10.02
C LEU A 262 8.21 -1.75 -9.07
N MET A 263 8.98 -0.68 -9.25
CA MET A 263 8.87 0.52 -8.42
C MET A 263 7.47 1.13 -8.52
N LEU A 264 6.92 1.23 -9.73
CA LEU A 264 5.56 1.69 -9.96
C LEU A 264 4.54 0.80 -9.25
N MET A 265 4.71 -0.52 -9.32
CA MET A 265 3.81 -1.47 -8.66
C MET A 265 3.87 -1.33 -7.14
N VAL A 266 5.07 -1.24 -6.57
CA VAL A 266 5.29 -1.02 -5.13
C VAL A 266 4.69 0.33 -4.72
N LEU A 267 4.90 1.38 -5.51
CA LEU A 267 4.32 2.71 -5.26
C LEU A 267 2.80 2.66 -5.23
N VAL A 268 2.17 1.93 -6.15
CA VAL A 268 0.71 1.82 -6.22
C VAL A 268 0.16 0.99 -5.06
N ILE A 269 0.79 -0.12 -4.70
CA ILE A 269 0.41 -0.93 -3.52
C ILE A 269 0.55 -0.11 -2.23
N ILE A 270 1.71 0.52 -2.03
CA ILE A 270 1.94 1.40 -0.88
C ILE A 270 0.97 2.57 -0.91
N GLY A 271 0.65 3.09 -2.09
CA GLY A 271 -0.31 4.17 -2.26
C GLY A 271 -1.70 3.78 -1.74
N VAL A 272 -2.22 2.63 -2.17
CA VAL A 272 -3.57 2.19 -1.76
C VAL A 272 -3.60 1.74 -0.29
N TYR A 273 -2.74 0.80 0.11
CA TYR A 273 -2.75 0.29 1.49
C TYR A 273 -2.19 1.29 2.49
N GLY A 274 -1.17 2.04 2.11
CA GLY A 274 -0.59 3.08 2.96
C GLY A 274 -1.58 4.19 3.23
N LEU A 275 -2.37 4.62 2.23
CA LEU A 275 -3.40 5.63 2.46
C LEU A 275 -4.53 5.12 3.36
N LEU A 276 -4.99 3.88 3.17
CA LEU A 276 -5.97 3.25 4.08
C LEU A 276 -5.43 3.12 5.51
N ALA A 277 -4.16 2.72 5.66
CA ALA A 277 -3.49 2.63 6.96
C ALA A 277 -3.33 4.01 7.63
N ILE A 278 -2.90 5.02 6.88
CA ILE A 278 -2.79 6.42 7.33
C ILE A 278 -4.16 6.92 7.75
N ARG A 279 -5.21 6.68 6.95
CA ARG A 279 -6.58 7.09 7.30
C ARG A 279 -6.99 6.51 8.65
N TYR A 280 -6.87 5.19 8.84
CA TYR A 280 -7.23 4.58 10.12
C TYR A 280 -6.46 5.21 11.27
N PHE A 281 -5.14 5.39 11.11
CA PHE A 281 -4.30 6.01 12.14
C PHE A 281 -4.75 7.43 12.46
N MET A 282 -5.02 8.24 11.44
CA MET A 282 -5.48 9.61 11.59
C MET A 282 -6.87 9.68 12.24
N VAL A 283 -7.81 8.81 11.86
CA VAL A 283 -9.13 8.72 12.49
C VAL A 283 -9.01 8.36 13.96
N LEU A 284 -8.13 7.40 14.31
CA LEU A 284 -7.86 7.04 15.70
C LEU A 284 -7.26 8.23 16.47
N LEU A 285 -6.27 8.90 15.90
CA LEU A 285 -5.63 10.08 16.49
C LEU A 285 -6.65 11.20 16.74
N TRP A 286 -7.48 11.53 15.75
CA TRP A 286 -8.49 12.57 15.86
C TRP A 286 -9.63 12.18 16.80
N ALA A 287 -10.02 10.90 16.85
CA ALA A 287 -10.96 10.39 17.83
C ALA A 287 -10.45 10.63 19.27
N MET A 288 -9.18 10.29 19.52
CA MET A 288 -8.54 10.48 20.82
C MET A 288 -8.42 11.96 21.21
N LEU A 289 -8.22 12.85 20.24
CA LEU A 289 -8.11 14.29 20.44
C LEU A 289 -9.46 15.04 20.41
N LEU A 290 -10.58 14.35 20.16
CA LEU A 290 -11.90 14.98 20.10
C LEU A 290 -12.31 15.72 21.39
N PRO A 291 -12.08 15.19 22.61
CA PRO A 291 -12.37 15.93 23.85
C PRO A 291 -11.64 17.29 23.89
N PHE A 292 -10.36 17.28 23.50
CA PHE A 292 -9.54 18.50 23.44
C PHE A 292 -10.00 19.46 22.34
N THR A 293 -10.41 18.91 21.19
CA THR A 293 -10.97 19.68 20.07
C THR A 293 -12.21 20.45 20.50
N ILE A 294 -13.15 19.79 21.18
CA ILE A 294 -14.38 20.42 21.72
C ILE A 294 -14.01 21.51 22.73
N PHE A 295 -13.08 21.21 23.65
CA PHE A 295 -12.59 22.19 24.60
C PHE A 295 -12.04 23.44 23.91
N LEU A 296 -11.07 23.29 23.00
CA LEU A 296 -10.47 24.43 22.29
C LEU A 296 -11.49 25.21 21.46
N SER A 297 -12.46 24.54 20.85
CA SER A 297 -13.51 25.20 20.07
C SER A 297 -14.41 26.13 20.90
N SER A 298 -14.43 25.94 22.22
CA SER A 298 -15.31 26.64 23.14
C SER A 298 -14.74 27.95 23.68
N PHE A 299 -13.41 28.14 23.64
CA PHE A 299 -12.74 29.36 24.09
C PHE A 299 -12.43 30.27 22.91
N GLU A 300 -12.74 31.57 23.04
CA GLU A 300 -12.54 32.53 21.94
C GLU A 300 -11.07 32.63 21.51
N PHE A 301 -10.12 32.50 22.44
CA PHE A 301 -8.68 32.57 22.15
C PHE A 301 -8.16 31.35 21.36
N THR A 302 -8.71 30.15 21.59
CA THR A 302 -8.26 28.90 20.95
C THR A 302 -9.24 28.34 19.93
N ARG A 303 -10.35 29.05 19.67
CA ARG A 303 -11.42 28.62 18.78
C ARG A 303 -10.94 28.25 17.38
N GLY A 304 -9.97 28.98 16.85
CA GLY A 304 -9.37 28.70 15.54
C GLY A 304 -8.78 27.29 15.49
N PHE A 305 -7.95 26.93 16.47
CA PHE A 305 -7.37 25.59 16.57
C PHE A 305 -8.45 24.52 16.74
N GLY A 306 -9.44 24.74 17.60
CA GLY A 306 -10.55 23.80 17.77
C GLY A 306 -11.37 23.57 16.50
N LYS A 307 -11.63 24.64 15.71
CA LYS A 307 -12.31 24.55 14.41
C LYS A 307 -11.50 23.69 13.44
N THR A 308 -10.21 23.98 13.27
CA THR A 308 -9.35 23.21 12.36
C THR A 308 -9.23 21.74 12.77
N MET A 309 -9.09 21.46 14.07
CA MET A 309 -9.04 20.08 14.55
C MET A 309 -10.37 19.34 14.28
N LEU A 310 -11.51 19.99 14.48
CA LEU A 310 -12.83 19.41 14.20
C LEU A 310 -13.02 19.11 12.72
N GLU A 311 -12.59 20.03 11.85
CA GLU A 311 -12.60 19.85 10.40
C GLU A 311 -11.75 18.65 9.99
N GLN A 312 -10.55 18.48 10.55
CA GLN A 312 -9.72 17.32 10.29
C GLN A 312 -10.41 16.02 10.76
N THR A 313 -11.02 16.00 11.95
CA THR A 313 -11.78 14.84 12.42
C THR A 313 -12.90 14.45 11.46
N LEU A 314 -13.68 15.42 10.98
CA LEU A 314 -14.76 15.19 10.02
C LEU A 314 -14.25 14.72 8.66
N LEU A 315 -13.18 15.32 8.17
CA LEU A 315 -12.59 14.99 6.87
C LEU A 315 -12.04 13.55 6.88
N TRP A 316 -11.19 13.21 7.85
CA TRP A 316 -10.57 11.88 7.94
C TRP A 316 -11.60 10.76 8.17
N SER A 317 -12.66 11.02 8.94
CA SER A 317 -13.75 10.05 9.15
C SER A 317 -14.62 9.86 7.89
N SER A 318 -14.89 10.95 7.16
CA SER A 318 -15.70 10.90 5.93
C SER A 318 -14.96 10.28 4.73
N LEU A 319 -13.63 10.13 4.81
CA LEU A 319 -12.79 9.67 3.71
C LEU A 319 -13.18 8.29 3.14
N GLN A 320 -13.76 7.40 3.94
CA GLN A 320 -14.32 6.14 3.44
C GLN A 320 -15.51 6.30 2.50
N VAL A 321 -16.40 7.26 2.78
CA VAL A 321 -17.57 7.53 1.94
C VAL A 321 -17.09 7.97 0.56
N PHE A 322 -16.05 8.79 0.51
CA PHE A 322 -15.42 9.22 -0.73
C PHE A 322 -14.74 8.08 -1.49
N TYR A 323 -14.10 7.14 -0.80
CA TYR A 323 -13.62 5.92 -1.43
C TYR A 323 -14.75 5.15 -2.09
N GLY A 324 -15.87 4.98 -1.39
CA GLY A 324 -17.05 4.34 -1.94
C GLY A 324 -17.55 5.03 -3.23
N ILE A 325 -17.71 6.36 -3.19
CA ILE A 325 -18.14 7.14 -4.36
C ILE A 325 -17.14 7.00 -5.52
N THR A 326 -15.84 7.07 -5.23
CA THR A 326 -14.79 6.96 -6.26
C THR A 326 -14.82 5.60 -6.94
N ILE A 327 -15.05 4.53 -6.18
CA ILE A 327 -15.20 3.16 -6.71
C ILE A 327 -16.42 3.05 -7.61
N VAL A 328 -17.56 3.64 -7.21
CA VAL A 328 -18.76 3.67 -8.06
C VAL A 328 -18.47 4.36 -9.39
N VAL A 329 -17.84 5.54 -9.34
CA VAL A 329 -17.50 6.31 -10.55
C VAL A 329 -16.58 5.51 -11.47
N ILE A 330 -15.55 4.88 -10.91
CA ILE A 330 -14.63 4.02 -11.65
C ILE A 330 -15.38 2.87 -12.33
N ALA A 331 -16.18 2.14 -11.57
CA ALA A 331 -16.82 0.94 -12.06
C ALA A 331 -17.90 1.26 -13.11
N VAL A 332 -18.68 2.32 -12.91
CA VAL A 332 -19.62 2.83 -13.92
C VAL A 332 -18.87 3.30 -15.17
N GLY A 333 -17.72 3.95 -15.01
CA GLY A 333 -16.85 4.32 -16.12
C GLY A 333 -16.40 3.10 -16.93
N ILE A 334 -15.96 2.03 -16.27
CA ILE A 334 -15.53 0.80 -16.92
C ILE A 334 -16.69 0.09 -17.62
N THR A 335 -17.87 0.03 -17.01
CA THR A 335 -19.01 -0.71 -17.59
C THR A 335 -19.66 -0.02 -18.80
N ILE A 336 -19.52 1.30 -18.92
CA ILE A 336 -20.05 2.06 -20.06
C ILE A 336 -19.12 2.00 -21.27
N VAL A 337 -17.83 1.76 -21.08
CA VAL A 337 -16.84 1.73 -22.16
C VAL A 337 -17.01 0.46 -23.01
N PRO A 338 -17.22 0.58 -24.34
CA PRO A 338 -17.26 -0.58 -25.23
C PRO A 338 -15.95 -1.36 -25.20
N SER A 339 -16.01 -2.69 -25.26
CA SER A 339 -14.81 -3.55 -25.27
C SER A 339 -13.83 -3.20 -26.39
N SER A 340 -14.32 -2.81 -27.56
CA SER A 340 -13.49 -2.36 -28.68
C SER A 340 -12.66 -1.11 -28.34
N MET A 341 -13.22 -0.18 -27.55
CA MET A 341 -12.46 0.98 -27.05
C MET A 341 -11.49 0.55 -25.95
N TYR A 342 -11.90 -0.37 -25.09
CA TYR A 342 -11.03 -0.89 -24.04
C TYR A 342 -9.74 -1.48 -24.63
N GLU A 343 -9.87 -2.30 -25.68
CA GLU A 343 -8.77 -2.91 -26.44
C GLU A 343 -7.97 -1.88 -27.24
N SER A 344 -8.64 -0.91 -27.88
CA SER A 344 -7.97 0.11 -28.72
C SER A 344 -7.16 1.13 -27.93
N TYR A 345 -7.51 1.38 -26.67
CA TYR A 345 -6.86 2.38 -25.80
C TYR A 345 -6.04 1.75 -24.67
N GLY A 346 -5.55 0.53 -24.88
CA GLY A 346 -4.57 -0.08 -23.98
C GLY A 346 -3.15 -0.02 -24.52
N ILE A 347 -2.22 -0.15 -23.58
CA ILE A 347 -0.82 -0.42 -23.90
C ILE A 347 -0.62 -1.90 -23.61
N GLY A 348 -0.25 -2.66 -24.64
CA GLY A 348 -0.08 -4.10 -24.53
C GLY A 348 0.94 -4.69 -25.48
N ILE A 349 1.46 -5.84 -25.08
CA ILE A 349 2.19 -6.80 -25.90
C ILE A 349 1.30 -8.03 -25.93
N TYR A 350 0.79 -8.38 -27.12
CA TYR A 350 -0.01 -9.58 -27.30
C TYR A 350 0.89 -10.80 -27.50
N LYS A 351 0.39 -12.01 -27.20
CA LYS A 351 1.14 -13.26 -27.43
C LYS A 351 1.64 -13.40 -28.87
N GLY A 352 0.87 -12.87 -29.82
CA GLY A 352 1.18 -12.91 -31.25
C GLY A 352 2.26 -11.92 -31.68
N ASP A 353 2.53 -10.88 -30.90
CA ASP A 353 3.46 -9.81 -31.27
C ASP A 353 4.93 -10.24 -31.15
N VAL A 354 5.21 -11.25 -30.32
CA VAL A 354 6.57 -11.72 -30.03
C VAL A 354 6.66 -13.23 -30.29
N ILE A 355 7.45 -13.61 -31.30
CA ILE A 355 7.67 -15.00 -31.67
C ILE A 355 8.19 -15.79 -30.46
N GLY A 356 7.48 -16.86 -30.10
CA GLY A 356 7.84 -17.75 -28.98
C GLY A 356 7.39 -17.29 -27.59
N LEU A 357 6.83 -16.08 -27.44
CA LEU A 357 6.35 -15.58 -26.15
C LEU A 357 5.18 -16.42 -25.61
N GLY A 358 4.25 -16.82 -26.48
CA GLY A 358 3.13 -17.70 -26.12
C GLY A 358 3.58 -19.03 -25.51
N SER A 359 4.57 -19.70 -26.11
CA SER A 359 5.12 -20.96 -25.59
C SER A 359 5.84 -20.79 -24.25
N VAL A 360 6.53 -19.66 -24.04
CA VAL A 360 7.18 -19.38 -22.75
C VAL A 360 6.14 -19.16 -21.66
N MET A 361 5.09 -18.38 -21.95
CA MET A 361 3.99 -18.17 -21.00
C MET A 361 3.28 -19.46 -20.62
N GLU A 362 3.00 -20.32 -21.60
CA GLU A 362 2.39 -21.64 -21.37
C GLU A 362 3.29 -22.53 -20.51
N SER A 363 4.61 -22.52 -20.73
CA SER A 363 5.56 -23.28 -19.92
C SER A 363 5.67 -22.80 -18.46
N LEU A 364 5.33 -21.54 -18.21
CA LEU A 364 5.37 -20.91 -16.88
C LEU A 364 3.99 -20.85 -16.22
N ASP A 365 2.97 -21.48 -16.82
CA ASP A 365 1.57 -21.44 -16.37
C ASP A 365 1.04 -20.00 -16.18
N ILE A 366 1.45 -19.10 -17.07
CA ILE A 366 1.02 -17.69 -17.04
C ILE A 366 -0.24 -17.56 -17.90
N ALA A 367 -1.40 -17.50 -17.24
CA ALA A 367 -2.67 -17.23 -17.90
C ALA A 367 -2.79 -15.79 -18.42
N GLY A 368 -3.59 -15.60 -19.48
CA GLY A 368 -3.91 -14.29 -20.07
C GLY A 368 -2.91 -13.80 -21.12
N GLU A 369 -3.07 -12.56 -21.59
CA GLU A 369 -2.12 -11.87 -22.46
C GLU A 369 -0.86 -11.44 -21.67
N PRO A 370 0.33 -11.38 -22.31
CA PRO A 370 1.59 -11.10 -21.62
C PRO A 370 1.57 -9.73 -20.97
N PHE A 371 1.00 -8.76 -21.67
CA PHE A 371 0.81 -7.42 -21.17
C PHE A 371 -0.35 -6.78 -21.92
N PHE A 372 -1.44 -6.45 -21.23
CA PHE A 372 -2.41 -5.51 -21.76
C PHE A 372 -3.00 -4.75 -20.59
N VAL A 373 -2.74 -3.45 -20.52
CA VAL A 373 -3.35 -2.59 -19.51
C VAL A 373 -4.07 -1.46 -20.23
N SER A 374 -5.39 -1.41 -20.08
CA SER A 374 -6.18 -0.32 -20.66
C SER A 374 -5.86 1.01 -19.97
N ILE A 375 -5.98 2.12 -20.69
CA ILE A 375 -5.90 3.45 -20.07
C ILE A 375 -6.97 3.65 -18.98
N PHE A 376 -8.10 2.95 -19.08
CA PHE A 376 -9.16 2.97 -18.08
C PHE A 376 -8.73 2.27 -16.78
N THR A 377 -7.98 1.17 -16.89
CA THR A 377 -7.37 0.47 -15.74
C THR A 377 -6.32 1.34 -15.08
N TRP A 378 -5.46 2.01 -15.85
CA TRP A 378 -4.51 2.97 -15.29
C TRP A 378 -5.23 4.11 -14.57
N SER A 379 -6.24 4.69 -15.22
CA SER A 379 -7.00 5.82 -14.68
C SER A 379 -7.74 5.44 -13.41
N SER A 380 -8.32 4.24 -13.33
CA SER A 380 -9.00 3.76 -12.13
C SER A 380 -8.06 3.61 -10.94
N MET A 381 -6.84 3.13 -11.17
CA MET A 381 -5.85 2.99 -10.11
C MET A 381 -5.33 4.32 -9.60
N PHE A 382 -5.02 5.24 -10.52
CA PHE A 382 -4.67 6.59 -10.14
C PHE A 382 -5.83 7.28 -9.43
N MET A 383 -7.08 7.02 -9.81
CA MET A 383 -8.25 7.55 -9.08
C MET A 383 -8.41 6.95 -7.68
N LEU A 384 -8.13 5.66 -7.48
CA LEU A 384 -8.14 5.07 -6.14
C LEU A 384 -7.02 5.62 -5.24
N PHE A 385 -5.85 5.87 -5.83
CA PHE A 385 -4.72 6.45 -5.12
C PHE A 385 -4.90 7.95 -4.84
N LEU A 386 -5.28 8.72 -5.86
CA LEU A 386 -5.40 10.18 -5.81
C LEU A 386 -6.75 10.64 -5.28
N GLY A 387 -7.80 9.83 -5.35
CA GLY A 387 -9.17 10.20 -4.95
C GLY A 387 -9.23 10.86 -3.56
N PRO A 388 -8.57 10.29 -2.54
CA PRO A 388 -8.53 10.94 -1.23
C PRO A 388 -7.72 12.24 -1.22
N ILE A 389 -6.61 12.31 -1.96
CA ILE A 389 -5.80 13.54 -2.07
C ILE A 389 -6.64 14.65 -2.72
N LEU A 390 -7.32 14.33 -3.83
CA LEU A 390 -8.25 15.23 -4.49
C LEU A 390 -9.33 15.68 -3.52
N MET A 391 -9.91 14.76 -2.74
CA MET A 391 -10.89 15.10 -1.71
C MET A 391 -10.34 16.10 -0.69
N PHE A 392 -9.13 15.90 -0.14
CA PHE A 392 -8.51 16.89 0.75
C PHE A 392 -8.43 18.27 0.10
N THR A 393 -8.00 18.34 -1.16
CA THR A 393 -7.89 19.62 -1.88
C THR A 393 -9.24 20.26 -2.16
N PHE A 394 -10.30 19.48 -2.42
CA PHE A 394 -11.65 19.99 -2.64
C PHE A 394 -12.30 20.46 -1.34
N PHE A 395 -12.18 19.69 -0.25
CA PHE A 395 -12.76 20.06 1.04
C PHE A 395 -12.14 21.32 1.62
N GLN A 396 -10.82 21.49 1.49
CA GLN A 396 -10.14 22.72 1.90
C GLN A 396 -10.69 23.97 1.18
N LYS A 397 -11.20 23.81 -0.04
CA LYS A 397 -11.82 24.92 -0.80
C LYS A 397 -13.30 25.14 -0.47
N LEU A 398 -14.00 24.12 0.01
CA LEU A 398 -15.41 24.19 0.37
C LEU A 398 -15.63 24.73 1.79
N LEU A 399 -14.63 24.58 2.68
CA LEU A 399 -14.69 25.14 4.01
C LEU A 399 -14.41 26.65 3.98
N PRO A 400 -15.26 27.48 4.59
CA PRO A 400 -15.01 28.91 4.67
C PRO A 400 -13.72 29.17 5.47
N PRO A 401 -12.91 30.18 5.06
CA PRO A 401 -11.62 30.48 5.68
C PRO A 401 -11.69 30.67 7.20
#